data_AF-A0A1Q7YPA9-F1
#
_entry.id   AF-A0A1Q7YPA9-F1
#
_cell.length_a   1.000
_cell.length_b   1.000
_cell.length_c   1.000
_cell.angle_alpha   90.00
_cell.angle_beta   90.00
_cell.angle_gamma   90.00
#
_symmetry.space_group_name_H-M   'P 1'
#
loop_
_entity.id
_entity.type
_entity.pdbx_description
1 polymer ?
#
loop_
_entity_poly.entity_id
_entity_poly.type
_entity_poly.pdbx_seq_one_letter_code
_entity_poly.pdbx_strand_id
1 'polypeptide(L)'
;MNVFPIAPAESRYLWLLIPVVVILLGAVGLLATSLRGAHASRFAIGADGLRLEGDLYGRVVPKSQLRVDLARRVDLGREEQLRPKWRRIGTALPGYQAGWFRLRNGEKALLYLTDRTR
;
A
#
# COMPACT_ATOMS: atom_id res chain seq x y z
N MET A 1 61.63 -6.08 -25.79
CA MET A 1 60.67 -5.30 -24.98
C MET A 1 59.64 -6.30 -24.48
N ASN A 2 59.67 -6.67 -23.20
CA ASN A 2 58.83 -7.74 -22.67
C ASN A 2 57.51 -7.15 -22.20
N VAL A 3 56.42 -7.55 -22.85
CA VAL A 3 55.05 -7.16 -22.50
C VAL A 3 54.45 -8.28 -21.68
N PHE A 4 54.04 -7.97 -20.45
CA PHE A 4 53.35 -8.91 -19.57
C PHE A 4 51.84 -8.70 -19.70
N PRO A 5 51.08 -9.70 -20.16
CA PRO A 5 49.62 -9.58 -20.25
C PRO A 5 49.02 -9.57 -18.84
N ILE A 6 48.07 -8.65 -18.61
CA ILE A 6 47.27 -8.62 -17.39
C ILE A 6 46.31 -9.82 -17.43
N ALA A 7 46.25 -10.60 -16.36
CA ALA A 7 45.33 -11.73 -16.26
C ALA A 7 43.88 -11.25 -16.47
N PRO A 8 43.09 -11.89 -17.35
CA PRO A 8 41.72 -11.48 -17.61
C PRO A 8 40.91 -11.61 -16.30
N ALA A 9 40.12 -10.59 -15.99
CA ALA A 9 39.28 -10.59 -14.80
C ALA A 9 38.36 -11.82 -14.83
N GLU A 10 38.56 -12.76 -13.89
CA GLU A 10 37.77 -13.98 -13.81
C GLU A 10 36.27 -13.67 -13.69
N SER A 11 35.50 -14.09 -14.70
CA SER A 11 34.05 -13.88 -14.79
C SER A 11 33.23 -14.59 -13.70
N ARG A 12 33.88 -15.35 -12.83
CA ARG A 12 33.30 -16.04 -11.66
C ARG A 12 32.50 -15.12 -10.75
N TYR A 13 32.90 -13.86 -10.61
CA TYR A 13 32.21 -12.90 -9.74
C TYR A 13 30.88 -12.39 -10.31
N LEU A 14 30.60 -12.56 -11.61
CA LEU A 14 29.32 -12.17 -12.22
C LEU A 14 28.14 -12.96 -11.64
N TRP A 15 28.36 -14.18 -11.15
CA TRP A 15 27.32 -14.99 -10.50
C TRP A 15 26.80 -14.35 -9.21
N LEU A 16 27.60 -13.49 -8.56
CA LEU A 16 27.16 -12.73 -7.38
C LEU A 16 26.10 -11.67 -7.72
N LEU A 17 25.98 -11.27 -8.99
CA LEU A 17 24.95 -10.32 -9.43
C LEU A 17 23.57 -10.98 -9.55
N ILE A 18 23.50 -12.30 -9.75
CA ILE A 18 22.24 -13.03 -9.91
C ILE A 18 21.29 -12.83 -8.70
N PRO A 19 21.70 -13.06 -7.44
CA PRO A 19 20.82 -12.82 -6.30
C PRO A 19 20.39 -11.35 -6.19
N VAL A 20 21.27 -10.40 -6.53
CA VAL A 20 20.94 -8.96 -6.54
C VAL A 20 19.85 -8.66 -7.56
N VAL A 21 19.96 -9.21 -8.77
CA VAL A 21 18.95 -9.06 -9.82
C VAL A 21 17.62 -9.71 -9.42
N VAL A 22 17.65 -10.89 -8.80
CA VAL A 22 16.43 -11.58 -8.32
C VAL A 22 15.72 -10.75 -7.23
N ILE A 23 16.46 -10.19 -6.27
CA ILE A 23 15.91 -9.33 -5.23
C ILE A 23 15.28 -8.07 -5.85
N LEU A 24 15.97 -7.43 -6.81
CA LEU A 24 15.46 -6.25 -7.51
C LEU A 24 14.18 -6.57 -8.29
N LEU A 25 14.13 -7.69 -9.01
CA LEU A 25 12.94 -8.13 -9.72
C LEU A 25 11.76 -8.40 -8.77
N GLY A 26 12.02 -9.03 -7.63
CA GLY A 26 11.02 -9.23 -6.57
C GLY A 26 10.47 -7.91 -6.02
N ALA A 27 11.36 -6.93 -5.75
CA ALA A 27 10.97 -5.61 -5.30
C ALA A 27 10.13 -4.86 -6.36
N VAL A 28 10.50 -4.94 -7.64
CA VAL A 28 9.73 -4.34 -8.75
C VAL A 28 8.35 -5.01 -8.89
N GLY A 29 8.27 -6.33 -8.77
CA GLY A 29 6.98 -7.05 -8.78
C GLY A 29 6.07 -6.63 -7.63
N LEU A 30 6.63 -6.48 -6.42
CA LEU A 30 5.91 -6.00 -5.25
C LEU A 30 5.42 -4.56 -5.43
N LEU A 31 6.26 -3.68 -5.99
CA LEU A 31 5.88 -2.31 -6.32
C LEU A 31 4.78 -2.25 -7.39
N ALA A 32 4.88 -3.05 -8.45
CA ALA A 32 3.90 -3.08 -9.54
C ALA A 32 2.53 -3.60 -9.09
N THR A 33 2.50 -4.64 -8.26
CA THR A 33 1.26 -5.16 -7.66
C THR A 33 0.63 -4.16 -6.69
N SER A 34 1.46 -3.51 -5.87
CA SER A 34 1.00 -2.43 -4.98
C SER A 34 0.40 -1.27 -5.78
N LEU A 35 1.08 -0.82 -6.85
CA LEU A 35 0.63 0.27 -7.72
C LEU A 35 -0.70 -0.06 -8.40
N ARG A 36 -0.85 -1.27 -8.94
CA ARG A 36 -2.12 -1.71 -9.51
C ARG A 36 -3.25 -1.73 -8.49
N GLY A 37 -2.97 -2.17 -7.26
CA GLY A 37 -3.96 -2.19 -6.18
C GLY A 37 -4.44 -0.78 -5.77
N ALA A 38 -3.54 0.20 -5.75
CA ALA A 38 -3.95 1.58 -5.47
C ALA A 38 -4.86 2.17 -6.54
N HIS A 39 -4.53 1.97 -7.83
CA HIS A 39 -5.30 2.53 -8.94
C HIS A 39 -6.64 1.83 -9.17
N ALA A 40 -6.78 0.57 -8.74
CA ALA A 40 -8.03 -0.16 -8.86
C ALA A 40 -9.01 0.12 -7.71
N SER A 41 -8.58 0.82 -6.64
CA SER A 41 -9.40 1.02 -5.45
C SER A 41 -10.68 1.79 -5.74
N ARG A 42 -11.81 1.08 -5.71
CA ARG A 42 -13.15 1.59 -6.02
C ARG A 42 -14.08 1.27 -4.87
N PHE A 43 -14.89 2.26 -4.52
CA PHE A 43 -16.00 2.11 -3.58
C PHE A 43 -17.26 1.92 -4.40
N ALA A 44 -17.82 0.71 -4.39
CA ALA A 44 -19.10 0.42 -5.00
C ALA A 44 -20.17 0.29 -3.91
N ILE A 45 -21.13 1.21 -3.93
CA ILE A 45 -22.31 1.16 -3.05
C ILE A 45 -23.41 0.44 -3.85
N GLY A 46 -23.76 -0.77 -3.44
CA GLY A 46 -24.84 -1.57 -4.03
C GLY A 46 -26.04 -1.71 -3.09
N ALA A 47 -27.13 -2.29 -3.60
CA ALA A 47 -28.31 -2.61 -2.78
C ALA A 47 -27.97 -3.56 -1.61
N ASP A 48 -26.99 -4.44 -1.81
CA ASP A 48 -26.58 -5.48 -0.85
C ASP A 48 -25.56 -5.00 0.20
N GLY A 49 -24.93 -3.83 -0.01
CA GLY A 49 -23.94 -3.28 0.91
C GLY A 49 -22.81 -2.50 0.24
N LEU A 50 -21.76 -2.24 1.03
CA LEU A 50 -20.57 -1.51 0.61
C LEU A 50 -19.50 -2.51 0.14
N ARG A 51 -19.15 -2.46 -1.14
CA ARG A 51 -18.01 -3.19 -1.70
C ARG A 51 -16.80 -2.27 -1.78
N LEU A 52 -15.77 -2.63 -1.04
CA LEU A 52 -14.44 -2.05 -1.13
C LEU A 52 -13.66 -2.94 -2.10
N GLU A 53 -13.52 -2.51 -3.35
CA GLU A 53 -12.84 -3.26 -4.39
C GLU A 53 -11.49 -2.61 -4.71
N GLY A 54 -10.52 -3.40 -5.18
CA GLY A 54 -9.33 -2.88 -5.85
C GLY A 54 -8.05 -2.75 -5.05
N ASP A 55 -8.08 -2.62 -3.72
CA ASP A 55 -6.85 -2.67 -2.90
C ASP A 55 -6.69 -4.04 -2.22
N LEU A 56 -5.48 -4.34 -1.71
CA LEU A 56 -5.18 -5.60 -0.99
C LEU A 56 -6.11 -5.87 0.21
N TYR A 57 -6.80 -4.83 0.70
CA TYR A 57 -7.75 -4.88 1.81
C TYR A 57 -9.21 -4.82 1.37
N GLY A 58 -9.50 -5.13 0.10
CA GLY A 58 -10.87 -5.17 -0.41
C GLY A 58 -11.76 -6.09 0.44
N ARG A 59 -12.91 -5.59 0.88
CA ARG A 59 -13.90 -6.35 1.65
C ARG A 59 -15.31 -5.95 1.24
N VAL A 60 -16.22 -6.92 1.31
CA VAL A 60 -17.65 -6.66 1.20
C VAL A 60 -18.20 -6.47 2.60
N VAL A 61 -18.85 -5.33 2.85
CA VAL A 61 -19.58 -5.06 4.10
C VAL A 61 -21.08 -5.13 3.80
N PRO A 62 -21.78 -6.18 4.26
CA PRO A 62 -23.22 -6.30 4.09
C PRO A 62 -23.95 -5.10 4.70
N LYS A 63 -25.07 -4.69 4.09
CA LYS A 63 -25.89 -3.58 4.60
C LYS A 63 -26.34 -3.77 6.05
N SER A 64 -26.63 -5.00 6.47
CA SER A 64 -27.01 -5.33 7.86
C SER A 64 -25.91 -5.06 8.90
N GLN A 65 -24.64 -5.05 8.48
CA GLN A 65 -23.51 -4.74 9.37
C GLN A 65 -23.12 -3.25 9.33
N LEU A 66 -23.67 -2.49 8.39
CA LEU A 66 -23.44 -1.05 8.27
C LEU A 66 -24.37 -0.32 9.24
N ARG A 67 -23.78 0.33 10.25
CA ARG A 67 -24.50 1.26 11.14
C ARG A 67 -24.62 2.60 10.44
N VAL A 68 -25.53 2.70 9.46
CA VAL A 68 -25.72 3.90 8.63
C VAL A 68 -26.09 5.12 9.48
N ASP A 69 -26.79 4.93 10.59
CA ASP A 69 -27.12 6.01 11.54
C ASP A 69 -25.89 6.69 12.17
N LEU A 70 -24.75 6.00 12.18
CA LEU A 70 -23.46 6.53 12.65
C LEU A 70 -22.58 7.02 11.51
N ALA A 71 -23.00 6.83 10.25
CA ALA A 71 -22.26 7.30 9.10
C ALA A 71 -22.40 8.82 9.01
N ARG A 72 -21.29 9.53 9.15
CA ARG A 72 -21.25 10.98 9.02
C ARG A 72 -20.04 11.39 8.21
N ARG A 73 -20.11 12.58 7.62
CA ARG A 73 -18.95 13.22 7.01
C ARG A 73 -18.00 13.66 8.13
N VAL A 74 -16.75 13.25 8.03
CA VAL A 74 -15.67 13.60 8.96
C VAL A 74 -14.65 14.43 8.18
N ASP A 75 -14.19 15.52 8.78
CA ASP A 75 -13.04 16.29 8.29
C ASP A 75 -11.84 15.99 9.18
N LEU A 76 -10.86 15.27 8.64
CA LEU A 76 -9.66 14.87 9.37
C LEU A 76 -8.75 16.05 9.74
N GLY A 77 -8.91 17.21 9.08
CA GLY A 77 -8.21 18.45 9.43
C GLY A 77 -8.81 19.13 10.67
N ARG A 78 -10.12 19.05 10.86
CA ARG A 78 -10.83 19.65 12.01
C ARG A 78 -10.89 18.70 13.21
N GLU A 79 -11.03 17.40 12.96
CA GLU A 79 -11.14 16.39 14.00
C GLU A 79 -9.82 15.65 14.21
N GLU A 80 -8.90 16.31 14.92
CA GLU A 80 -7.55 15.78 15.16
C GLU A 80 -7.54 14.37 15.77
N GLN A 81 -8.55 14.04 16.56
CA GLN A 81 -8.70 12.75 17.23
C GLN A 81 -8.79 11.58 16.24
N LEU A 82 -9.38 11.81 15.06
CA LEU A 82 -9.56 10.80 14.02
C LEU A 82 -8.40 10.77 13.02
N ARG A 83 -7.37 11.60 13.21
CA ARG A 83 -6.19 11.60 12.33
C ARG A 83 -5.39 10.30 12.51
N PRO A 84 -4.94 9.67 11.40
CA PRO A 84 -4.07 8.51 11.47
C PRO A 84 -2.73 8.86 12.13
N LYS A 85 -2.42 8.20 13.26
CA LYS A 85 -1.16 8.36 14.00
C LYS A 85 -0.07 7.44 13.46
N TRP A 86 -0.35 6.13 13.41
CA TRP A 86 0.54 5.14 12.80
C TRP A 86 -0.22 4.24 11.84
N ARG A 87 0.49 3.62 10.92
CA ARG A 87 -0.02 2.53 10.09
C ARG A 87 0.49 1.20 10.65
N ARG A 88 -0.39 0.23 10.84
CA ARG A 88 0.00 -1.12 11.27
C ARG A 88 0.25 -2.06 10.11
N ILE A 89 -0.65 -2.08 9.15
CA ILE A 89 -0.51 -2.87 7.94
C ILE A 89 -1.28 -2.14 6.84
N GLY A 90 -0.70 -2.01 5.65
CA GLY A 90 -1.34 -1.25 4.59
C GLY A 90 -0.44 -0.95 3.40
N THR A 91 -1.09 -0.52 2.32
CA THR A 91 -0.46 0.08 1.15
C THR A 91 -0.19 1.56 1.42
N ALA A 92 1.01 2.07 1.09
CA ALA A 92 1.27 3.52 1.04
C ALA A 92 1.99 3.81 -0.25
N LEU A 93 1.23 4.37 -1.16
CA LEU A 93 1.71 4.92 -2.41
C LEU A 93 1.58 6.45 -2.33
N PRO A 94 2.42 7.17 -3.08
CA PRO A 94 2.24 8.61 -3.24
C PRO A 94 0.82 8.89 -3.76
N GLY A 95 0.00 9.62 -2.99
CA GLY A 95 -1.40 9.89 -3.34
C GLY A 95 -2.41 8.78 -3.03
N TYR A 96 -2.01 7.69 -2.36
CA TYR A 96 -2.97 6.69 -1.87
C TYR A 96 -2.44 5.89 -0.67
N GLN A 97 -3.18 5.90 0.43
CA GLN A 97 -2.87 5.11 1.61
C GLN A 97 -4.09 4.31 2.03
N ALA A 98 -3.95 3.00 2.09
CA ALA A 98 -5.04 2.13 2.50
C ALA A 98 -4.54 1.04 3.45
N GLY A 99 -5.37 0.68 4.42
CA GLY A 99 -5.08 -0.35 5.39
C GLY A 99 -5.46 0.03 6.82
N TRP A 100 -4.92 -0.73 7.77
CA TRP A 100 -5.24 -0.55 9.19
C TRP A 100 -4.32 0.47 9.83
N PHE A 101 -4.94 1.55 10.30
CA PHE A 101 -4.27 2.60 11.05
C PHE A 101 -4.67 2.55 12.52
N ARG A 102 -3.87 3.22 13.34
CA ARG A 102 -4.28 3.62 14.68
C ARG A 102 -4.46 5.12 14.68
N LEU A 103 -5.64 5.55 15.11
CA LEU A 103 -6.03 6.94 15.16
C LEU A 103 -5.40 7.62 16.39
N ARG A 104 -5.41 8.96 16.43
CA ARG A 104 -4.87 9.73 17.57
C ARG A 104 -5.65 9.48 18.86
N ASN A 105 -6.95 9.22 18.78
CA ASN A 105 -7.77 8.79 19.92
C ASN A 105 -7.43 7.37 20.43
N GLY A 106 -6.51 6.66 19.76
CA GLY A 106 -6.14 5.29 20.13
C GLY A 106 -7.06 4.21 19.56
N GLU A 107 -8.04 4.54 18.73
CA GLU A 107 -8.88 3.55 18.07
C GLU A 107 -8.20 2.93 16.85
N LYS A 108 -8.73 1.79 16.41
CA LYS A 108 -8.25 1.02 15.28
C LYS A 108 -9.23 1.23 14.13
N ALA A 109 -8.80 1.84 13.04
CA ALA A 109 -9.65 2.09 11.89
C ALA A 109 -9.01 1.56 10.61
N LEU A 110 -9.84 1.02 9.73
CA LEU A 110 -9.49 0.74 8.34
C LEU A 110 -9.71 2.04 7.58
N LEU A 111 -8.63 2.64 7.07
CA LEU A 111 -8.68 3.90 6.34
C LEU A 111 -8.30 3.67 4.89
N TYR A 112 -8.90 4.47 4.03
CA TYR A 112 -8.56 4.60 2.63
C TYR A 112 -8.48 6.10 2.34
N LEU A 113 -7.27 6.59 2.08
CA LEU A 113 -6.95 8.01 1.95
C LEU A 113 -6.34 8.23 0.58
N THR A 114 -7.00 9.01 -0.27
CA THR A 114 -6.46 9.46 -1.57
C THR A 114 -5.71 10.79 -1.44
N ASP A 115 -6.00 11.56 -0.40
CA ASP A 115 -5.30 12.79 -0.07
C ASP A 115 -5.21 12.88 1.46
N ARG A 116 -4.06 13.31 1.98
CA ARG A 116 -3.86 13.47 3.43
C ARG A 116 -4.24 14.89 3.89
N THR A 117 -4.50 15.77 2.93
CA THR A 117 -4.84 17.18 3.14
C THR A 117 -6.35 17.45 3.03
N ARG A 118 -7.16 16.47 2.62
CA ARG A 118 -8.61 16.61 2.41
C ARG A 118 -9.40 15.38 2.85
#